data_AF-A0A9P6J9X5-F1
#
_entry.id   AF-A0A9P6J9X5-F1
#
_cell.length_a   1.000
_cell.length_b   1.000
_cell.length_c   1.000
_cell.angle_alpha   90.00
_cell.angle_beta   90.00
_cell.angle_gamma   90.00
#
_symmetry.space_group_name_H-M   'P 1'
#
loop_
_entity.id
_entity.type
_entity.pdbx_description
1 polymer ?
#
loop_
_entity_poly.entity_id
_entity_poly.type
_entity_poly.pdbx_seq_one_letter_code
_entity_poly.pdbx_strand_id
1 'polypeptide(L)'
;MTSSSEMNVQEVLDNLTKHVDSIERVDIDQTSLTAAIAQHTAAAAVVAAAASSPASEATPDQQREQLELLAQQLQQEQENQQRQQQALNSQPHDQHDAAASGHVEEHPVGHIQSLLGGDGDSMLATVPITPESPVVTKTEKPAPGTDEWHKLRRDNHKEVERRRRENINQGITELTRVVPNCDKNKGVILRQAVRYIHTIKETQERLQAEAAQRDAASSIVQQEREKAIVEKEVAQTQLQSLMTEHEQLKRDFEALRKEYYEELEESKKRQRTD
;
A
#
# COMPACT_ATOMS: atom_id res chain seq x y z
N MET A 1 1.87 -14.36 -56.90
CA MET A 1 3.15 -14.75 -56.29
C MET A 1 3.46 -13.74 -55.20
N THR A 2 3.60 -14.24 -53.99
CA THR A 2 3.87 -13.52 -52.74
C THR A 2 5.24 -12.86 -52.80
N SER A 3 5.35 -11.58 -52.42
CA SER A 3 6.64 -11.04 -51.96
C SER A 3 6.40 -10.23 -50.69
N SER A 4 7.12 -10.66 -49.66
CA SER A 4 6.92 -10.34 -48.26
C SER A 4 7.21 -8.89 -47.92
N SER A 5 6.43 -8.41 -46.96
CA SER A 5 6.70 -7.25 -46.12
C SER A 5 7.94 -7.55 -45.25
N GLU A 6 9.11 -7.08 -45.67
CA GLU A 6 10.26 -6.95 -44.76
C GLU A 6 10.12 -5.62 -44.01
N MET A 7 9.51 -5.69 -42.83
CA MET A 7 9.50 -4.58 -41.88
C MET A 7 10.94 -4.31 -41.42
N ASN A 8 11.39 -3.07 -41.53
CA ASN A 8 12.72 -2.64 -41.14
C ASN A 8 12.89 -2.84 -39.63
N VAL A 9 13.77 -3.75 -39.23
CA VAL A 9 14.05 -4.11 -37.83
C VAL A 9 14.40 -2.88 -36.98
N GLN A 10 14.98 -1.85 -37.60
CA GLN A 10 15.31 -0.60 -36.92
C GLN A 10 14.08 0.21 -36.50
N GLU A 11 13.02 0.21 -37.30
CA GLU A 11 11.76 0.91 -37.01
C GLU A 11 10.98 0.23 -35.89
N VAL A 12 11.10 -1.11 -35.78
CA VAL A 12 10.53 -1.88 -34.67
C VAL A 12 11.25 -1.58 -33.37
N LEU A 13 12.58 -1.49 -33.40
CA LEU A 13 13.38 -1.15 -32.22
C LEU A 13 13.10 0.28 -31.73
N ASP A 14 13.02 1.25 -32.65
CA ASP A 14 12.71 2.64 -32.30
C ASP A 14 11.30 2.80 -31.72
N ASN A 15 10.32 2.03 -32.20
CA ASN A 15 8.97 1.99 -31.62
C ASN A 15 8.94 1.33 -30.24
N LEU A 16 9.73 0.27 -30.03
CA LEU A 16 9.83 -0.38 -28.72
C LEU A 16 10.45 0.56 -27.68
N THR A 17 11.52 1.28 -28.04
CA THR A 17 12.18 2.23 -27.14
C THR A 17 11.24 3.36 -26.74
N LYS A 18 10.44 3.89 -27.67
CA LYS A 18 9.43 4.91 -27.36
C LYS A 18 8.32 4.39 -26.44
N HIS A 19 7.90 3.14 -26.60
CA HIS A 19 6.90 2.54 -25.70
C HIS A 19 7.44 2.30 -24.29
N VAL A 20 8.72 1.90 -24.16
CA VAL A 20 9.36 1.69 -22.86
C VAL A 20 9.51 3.03 -22.10
N ASP A 21 9.97 4.08 -22.77
CA ASP A 21 10.06 5.43 -22.17
C ASP A 21 8.69 6.00 -21.78
N SER A 22 7.62 5.60 -22.49
CA SER A 22 6.24 6.02 -22.17
C SER A 22 5.65 5.26 -20.97
N ILE A 23 6.17 4.07 -20.66
CA ILE A 23 5.78 3.26 -19.50
C ILE A 23 6.51 3.73 -18.23
N GLU A 24 7.73 4.27 -18.35
CA GLU A 24 8.52 4.77 -17.21
C GLU A 24 8.02 6.10 -16.61
N ARG A 25 7.08 6.81 -17.25
CA ARG A 25 6.62 8.16 -16.83
C ARG A 25 5.22 8.21 -16.22
N VAL A 26 4.72 7.11 -15.68
CA VAL A 26 3.46 7.13 -14.91
C VAL A 26 3.78 7.49 -13.47
N ASP A 27 4.02 8.78 -13.21
CA ASP A 27 4.11 9.34 -11.86
C ASP A 27 2.71 9.31 -11.21
N ILE A 28 2.45 8.30 -10.38
CA ILE A 28 1.25 8.25 -9.55
C ILE A 28 1.58 8.96 -8.23
N ASP A 29 1.19 10.23 -8.12
CA ASP A 29 1.38 11.04 -6.91
C ASP A 29 0.81 10.33 -5.67
N GLN A 30 1.62 10.16 -4.61
CA GLN A 30 1.21 9.51 -3.33
C GLN A 30 -0.05 10.13 -2.70
N THR A 31 -0.30 11.41 -2.97
CA THR A 31 -1.48 12.14 -2.51
C THR A 31 -2.77 11.58 -3.14
N SER A 32 -2.70 11.12 -4.40
CA SER A 32 -3.84 10.54 -5.11
C SER A 32 -4.20 9.14 -4.58
N LEU A 33 -3.19 8.33 -4.23
CA LEU A 33 -3.37 6.97 -3.71
C LEU A 33 -3.98 6.97 -2.31
N THR A 34 -3.55 7.90 -1.46
CA THR A 34 -4.08 8.02 -0.09
C THR A 34 -5.53 8.53 -0.06
N ALA A 35 -5.88 9.43 -0.99
CA ALA A 35 -7.25 9.91 -1.17
C ALA A 35 -8.19 8.81 -1.70
N ALA A 36 -7.72 7.97 -2.62
CA ALA A 36 -8.48 6.84 -3.17
C ALA A 36 -8.82 5.78 -2.09
N ILE A 37 -7.88 5.50 -1.19
CA ILE A 37 -8.07 4.53 -0.08
C ILE A 37 -9.09 5.06 0.96
N ALA A 38 -9.04 6.36 1.29
CA ALA A 38 -9.97 6.97 2.22
C ALA A 38 -11.42 6.99 1.70
N GLN A 39 -11.60 7.15 0.37
CA GLN A 39 -12.93 7.22 -0.26
C GLN A 39 -13.62 5.86 -0.39
N HIS A 40 -12.88 4.78 -0.69
CA HIS A 40 -13.44 3.43 -0.73
C HIS A 40 -13.88 2.92 0.65
N THR A 41 -13.24 3.39 1.73
CA THR A 41 -13.59 3.00 3.11
C THR A 41 -14.90 3.65 3.57
N ALA A 42 -15.26 4.82 3.04
CA ALA A 42 -16.53 5.50 3.32
C ALA A 42 -17.72 4.88 2.55
N ALA A 43 -17.50 4.43 1.31
CA ALA A 43 -18.53 3.76 0.51
C ALA A 43 -18.99 2.42 1.12
N ALA A 44 -18.06 1.65 1.71
CA ALA A 44 -18.38 0.40 2.41
C ALA A 44 -19.28 0.60 3.64
N ALA A 45 -19.23 1.77 4.30
CA ALA A 45 -20.07 2.08 5.46
C ALA A 45 -21.53 2.43 5.08
N VAL A 46 -21.75 2.98 3.88
CA VAL A 46 -23.09 3.33 3.38
C VAL A 46 -23.83 2.07 2.88
N VAL A 47 -23.11 1.13 2.26
CA VAL A 47 -23.67 -0.16 1.82
C VAL A 47 -24.01 -1.08 3.00
N ALA A 48 -23.24 -1.03 4.10
CA ALA A 48 -23.52 -1.79 5.31
C ALA A 48 -24.77 -1.30 6.08
N ALA A 49 -25.13 -0.02 5.94
CA ALA A 49 -26.31 0.57 6.60
C ALA A 49 -27.63 0.23 5.87
N ALA A 50 -27.59 -0.10 4.58
CA ALA A 50 -28.78 -0.47 3.80
C ALA A 50 -29.23 -1.93 4.04
N ALA A 51 -28.36 -2.79 4.59
CA ALA A 51 -28.62 -4.21 4.79
C ALA A 51 -29.49 -4.55 6.03
N SER A 52 -29.99 -3.55 6.77
CA SER A 52 -30.72 -3.75 8.04
C SER A 52 -32.24 -3.54 7.98
N SER A 53 -32.90 -3.76 6.83
CA SER A 53 -34.37 -3.79 6.76
C SER A 53 -34.90 -5.18 6.39
N PRO A 54 -35.89 -5.72 7.11
CA PRO A 54 -36.40 -7.07 6.86
C PRO A 54 -37.28 -7.08 5.61
N ALA A 55 -36.97 -8.02 4.72
CA ALA A 55 -37.79 -8.37 3.57
C ALA A 55 -39.10 -9.02 4.02
N SER A 56 -40.24 -8.45 3.62
CA SER A 56 -41.50 -9.19 3.51
C SER A 56 -42.45 -8.48 2.53
N GLU A 57 -42.86 -9.20 1.49
CA GLU A 57 -43.94 -8.92 0.53
C GLU A 57 -43.83 -7.61 -0.28
N ALA A 58 -43.01 -7.64 -1.34
CA ALA A 58 -43.04 -6.62 -2.39
C ALA A 58 -43.64 -7.20 -3.67
N THR A 59 -44.58 -6.47 -4.28
CA THR A 59 -45.14 -6.82 -5.60
C THR A 59 -44.07 -6.71 -6.71
N PRO A 60 -44.22 -7.38 -7.86
CA PRO A 60 -43.24 -7.32 -8.95
C PRO A 60 -42.88 -5.90 -9.40
N ASP A 61 -43.84 -4.97 -9.31
CA ASP A 61 -43.63 -3.55 -9.62
C ASP A 61 -42.77 -2.85 -8.54
N GLN A 62 -42.93 -3.19 -7.26
CA GLN A 62 -42.08 -2.67 -6.18
C GLN A 62 -40.65 -3.20 -6.25
N GLN A 63 -40.43 -4.43 -6.74
CA GLN A 63 -39.09 -4.98 -6.97
C GLN A 63 -38.40 -4.29 -8.16
N ARG A 64 -39.14 -3.95 -9.22
CA ARG A 64 -38.63 -3.17 -10.36
C ARG A 64 -38.25 -1.76 -9.94
N GLU A 65 -39.09 -1.10 -9.15
CA GLU A 65 -38.82 0.25 -8.65
C GLU A 65 -37.59 0.27 -7.72
N GLN A 66 -37.41 -0.74 -6.88
CA GLN A 66 -36.19 -0.88 -6.08
C GLN A 66 -34.93 -1.12 -6.92
N LEU A 67 -35.01 -1.95 -7.97
CA LEU A 67 -33.88 -2.20 -8.87
C LEU A 67 -33.51 -0.95 -9.69
N GLU A 68 -34.50 -0.16 -10.10
CA GLU A 68 -34.29 1.08 -10.83
C GLU A 68 -33.67 2.17 -9.94
N LEU A 69 -34.11 2.25 -8.68
CA LEU A 69 -33.51 3.14 -7.68
C LEU A 69 -32.05 2.77 -7.40
N LEU A 70 -31.76 1.47 -7.28
CA LEU A 70 -30.39 0.97 -7.05
C LEU A 70 -29.48 1.26 -8.27
N ALA A 71 -29.98 1.06 -9.48
CA ALA A 71 -29.25 1.36 -10.71
C ALA A 71 -28.94 2.88 -10.83
N GLN A 72 -29.90 3.73 -10.46
CA GLN A 72 -29.72 5.18 -10.47
C GLN A 72 -28.67 5.64 -9.45
N GLN A 73 -28.64 5.02 -8.26
CA GLN A 73 -27.63 5.32 -7.25
C GLN A 73 -26.22 4.92 -7.71
N LEU A 74 -26.08 3.75 -8.34
CA LEU A 74 -24.81 3.27 -8.89
C LEU A 74 -24.28 4.17 -10.01
N GLN A 75 -25.18 4.70 -10.84
CA GLN A 75 -24.81 5.62 -11.92
C GLN A 75 -24.34 6.97 -11.39
N GLN A 76 -24.99 7.48 -10.35
CA GLN A 76 -24.58 8.72 -9.69
C GLN A 76 -23.20 8.58 -9.02
N GLU A 77 -22.90 7.41 -8.46
CA GLU A 77 -21.60 7.13 -7.86
C GLU A 77 -20.49 7.03 -8.92
N GLN A 78 -20.78 6.43 -10.08
CA GLN A 78 -19.86 6.45 -11.23
C GLN A 78 -19.60 7.87 -11.75
N GLU A 79 -20.63 8.71 -11.87
CA GLU A 79 -20.46 10.11 -12.27
C GLU A 79 -19.61 10.91 -11.27
N ASN A 80 -19.78 10.68 -9.97
CA ASN A 80 -18.95 11.31 -8.95
C ASN A 80 -17.48 10.86 -9.04
N GLN A 81 -17.21 9.58 -9.27
CA GLN A 81 -15.85 9.10 -9.52
C GLN A 81 -15.25 9.74 -10.78
N GLN A 82 -16.03 9.88 -11.85
CA GLN A 82 -15.58 10.49 -13.11
C GLN A 82 -15.29 11.99 -12.93
N ARG A 83 -16.15 12.72 -12.21
CA ARG A 83 -15.92 14.14 -11.86
C ARG A 83 -14.66 14.33 -11.01
N GLN A 84 -14.41 13.41 -10.08
CA GLN A 84 -13.22 13.48 -9.23
C GLN A 84 -11.93 13.19 -9.99
N GLN A 85 -11.95 12.24 -10.94
CA GLN A 85 -10.84 12.03 -11.87
C GLN A 85 -10.61 13.24 -12.79
N GLN A 86 -11.67 13.89 -13.28
CA GLN A 86 -11.55 15.11 -14.08
C GLN A 86 -10.99 16.29 -13.28
N ALA A 87 -11.36 16.44 -12.01
CA ALA A 87 -10.84 17.48 -11.12
C ALA A 87 -9.35 17.28 -10.77
N LEU A 88 -8.88 16.04 -10.70
CA LEU A 88 -7.46 15.71 -10.54
C LEU A 88 -6.65 16.03 -11.81
N ASN A 89 -7.27 16.01 -12.99
CA ASN A 89 -6.60 16.27 -14.27
C ASN A 89 -6.64 17.75 -14.71
N SER A 90 -7.40 18.61 -14.02
CA SER A 90 -7.49 20.05 -14.29
C SER A 90 -6.79 20.87 -13.21
N GLN A 91 -5.51 20.57 -12.96
CA GLN A 91 -4.64 21.46 -12.21
C GLN A 91 -4.20 22.62 -13.14
N PRO A 92 -4.49 23.89 -12.82
CA PRO A 92 -4.06 25.01 -13.65
C PRO A 92 -2.54 25.15 -13.58
N HIS A 93 -1.92 25.24 -14.75
CA HIS A 93 -0.51 25.53 -14.90
C HIS A 93 -0.32 27.04 -14.68
N ASP A 94 -0.14 27.47 -13.42
CA ASP A 94 0.18 28.87 -13.12
C ASP A 94 1.62 29.17 -13.53
N GLN A 95 1.73 29.92 -14.63
CA GLN A 95 2.95 30.58 -15.06
C GLN A 95 3.34 31.65 -14.04
N HIS A 96 4.58 31.55 -13.57
CA HIS A 96 5.25 32.60 -12.81
C HIS A 96 5.30 33.91 -13.60
N ASP A 97 4.70 34.96 -13.06
CA ASP A 97 5.13 36.34 -13.30
C ASP A 97 4.74 37.26 -12.14
N ALA A 98 5.54 38.32 -11.96
CA ALA A 98 5.37 39.50 -11.08
C ALA A 98 5.98 39.48 -9.65
N ALA A 99 7.24 39.92 -9.61
CA ALA A 99 7.72 41.15 -8.94
C ALA A 99 7.09 41.64 -7.60
N ALA A 100 8.00 41.82 -6.63
CA ALA A 100 8.17 42.97 -5.73
C ALA A 100 7.06 43.38 -4.75
N SER A 101 7.33 43.19 -3.45
CA SER A 101 7.30 44.16 -2.32
C SER A 101 7.19 43.32 -1.03
N GLY A 102 8.10 43.34 -0.06
CA GLY A 102 8.45 44.50 0.75
C GLY A 102 7.66 44.49 2.07
N HIS A 103 7.95 43.58 3.00
CA HIS A 103 7.58 43.78 4.41
C HIS A 103 8.52 43.01 5.36
N VAL A 104 9.13 43.77 6.26
CA VAL A 104 10.01 43.33 7.35
C VAL A 104 9.16 43.32 8.61
N GLU A 105 9.03 42.18 9.27
CA GLU A 105 8.63 42.12 10.68
C GLU A 105 9.65 41.27 11.45
N GLU A 106 10.36 41.96 12.35
CA GLU A 106 11.16 41.37 13.43
C GLU A 106 10.24 40.87 14.55
N HIS A 107 10.67 39.84 15.31
CA HIS A 107 10.55 39.64 16.78
C HIS A 107 10.82 38.15 17.15
N PRO A 108 11.18 37.80 18.40
CA PRO A 108 12.57 37.72 18.83
C PRO A 108 12.99 36.34 19.38
N VAL A 109 14.30 36.19 19.56
CA VAL A 109 15.02 35.02 20.08
C VAL A 109 14.58 34.65 21.50
N GLY A 110 14.12 33.40 21.67
CA GLY A 110 13.79 32.80 22.97
C GLY A 110 15.02 32.60 23.86
N HIS A 111 15.01 33.30 24.98
CA HIS A 111 15.96 33.24 26.09
C HIS A 111 15.77 31.94 26.89
N ILE A 112 16.77 31.05 26.92
CA ILE A 112 16.76 29.86 27.77
C ILE A 112 17.28 30.26 29.17
N GLN A 113 16.35 30.41 30.11
CA GLN A 113 16.63 30.68 31.52
C GLN A 113 16.88 29.36 32.28
N SER A 114 17.99 29.38 33.01
CA SER A 114 18.41 28.48 34.10
C SER A 114 17.28 28.01 35.04
N LEU A 115 17.17 26.69 35.24
CA LEU A 115 16.54 26.07 36.40
C LEU A 115 17.58 25.27 37.18
N LEU A 116 18.09 25.86 38.26
CA LEU A 116 18.72 25.17 39.38
C LEU A 116 17.66 24.97 40.46
N GLY A 117 17.62 23.76 41.04
CA GLY A 117 16.91 23.50 42.29
C GLY A 117 16.09 22.22 42.25
N GLY A 118 16.53 21.20 43.01
CA GLY A 118 15.77 19.97 43.20
C GLY A 118 16.61 18.85 43.78
N ASP A 119 16.91 18.95 45.08
CA ASP A 119 17.43 17.87 45.92
C ASP A 119 16.56 16.61 45.79
N GLY A 120 17.22 15.47 45.62
CA GLY A 120 16.58 14.17 45.42
C GLY A 120 17.54 13.04 45.74
N ASP A 121 17.72 12.84 47.04
CA ASP A 121 18.24 11.65 47.72
C ASP A 121 18.02 10.34 46.92
N SER A 122 19.11 9.71 46.46
CA SER A 122 19.07 8.37 45.86
C SER A 122 20.19 7.50 46.42
N MET A 123 19.98 7.16 47.70
CA MET A 123 20.26 5.88 48.35
C MET A 123 21.27 4.97 47.66
N LEU A 124 22.50 5.15 48.10
CA LEU A 124 23.61 4.22 48.07
C LEU A 124 23.15 2.84 48.61
N ALA A 125 22.98 1.86 47.72
CA ALA A 125 22.63 0.50 48.09
C ALA A 125 23.80 -0.14 48.88
N THR A 126 23.64 -0.18 50.19
CA THR A 126 24.49 -0.95 51.12
C THR A 126 24.15 -2.43 50.96
N VAL A 127 25.07 -3.20 50.38
CA VAL A 127 25.01 -4.67 50.38
C VAL A 127 25.66 -5.17 51.68
N PRO A 128 25.01 -6.09 52.44
CA PRO A 128 25.56 -6.61 53.68
C PRO A 128 26.72 -7.60 53.44
N ILE A 129 27.72 -7.48 54.30
CA ILE A 129 28.95 -8.27 54.36
C ILE A 129 28.65 -9.73 54.74
N THR A 130 29.06 -10.67 53.91
CA THR A 130 29.32 -12.07 54.29
C THR A 130 30.86 -12.28 54.36
N PRO A 131 31.43 -12.83 55.44
CA PRO A 131 32.87 -13.00 55.55
C PRO A 131 33.27 -14.46 55.29
N GLU A 132 33.59 -14.82 54.04
CA GLU A 132 34.40 -16.03 53.74
C GLU A 132 35.27 -15.83 52.49
N SER A 133 36.57 -15.60 52.73
CA SER A 133 37.76 -15.93 51.89
C SER A 133 37.88 -15.49 50.41
N PRO A 134 39.11 -15.37 49.83
CA PRO A 134 40.44 -15.13 50.41
C PRO A 134 40.97 -13.71 50.05
N VAL A 135 42.07 -13.33 50.68
CA VAL A 135 42.77 -12.04 50.55
C VAL A 135 43.04 -11.69 49.08
N VAL A 136 42.21 -10.79 48.52
CA VAL A 136 42.60 -9.96 47.38
C VAL A 136 43.55 -8.91 47.93
N THR A 137 44.84 -9.06 47.65
CA THR A 137 45.84 -8.03 47.92
C THR A 137 45.37 -6.74 47.27
N LYS A 138 44.86 -5.82 48.09
CA LYS A 138 44.61 -4.43 47.71
C LYS A 138 45.98 -3.88 47.32
N THR A 139 46.29 -3.82 46.03
CA THR A 139 47.42 -3.05 45.52
C THR A 139 47.17 -1.61 45.92
N GLU A 140 47.82 -1.17 47.00
CA GLU A 140 47.79 0.21 47.46
C GLU A 140 48.16 1.10 46.29
N LYS A 141 47.31 2.11 46.00
CA LYS A 141 47.62 3.07 44.94
C LYS A 141 48.93 3.75 45.34
N PRO A 142 50.01 3.65 44.53
CA PRO A 142 51.31 4.18 44.90
C PRO A 142 51.21 5.68 45.21
N ALA A 143 51.99 6.16 46.18
CA ALA A 143 51.91 7.54 46.64
C ALA A 143 52.14 8.54 45.47
N PRO A 144 51.37 9.64 45.38
CA PRO A 144 51.50 10.61 44.29
C PRO A 144 52.92 11.17 44.20
N GLY A 145 53.51 11.18 43.01
CA GLY A 145 54.87 11.68 42.77
C GLY A 145 55.99 10.64 42.90
N THR A 146 55.67 9.39 43.27
CA THR A 146 56.63 8.28 43.23
C THR A 146 56.83 7.75 41.80
N ASP A 147 57.99 7.14 41.52
CA ASP A 147 58.28 6.54 40.22
C ASP A 147 57.28 5.42 39.84
N GLU A 148 56.78 4.69 40.83
CA GLU A 148 55.75 3.66 40.66
C GLU A 148 54.40 4.27 40.26
N TRP A 149 54.04 5.43 40.82
CA TRP A 149 52.84 6.17 40.42
C TRP A 149 52.94 6.67 38.97
N HIS A 150 54.10 7.19 38.57
CA HIS A 150 54.34 7.61 37.18
C HIS A 150 54.34 6.44 36.20
N LYS A 151 54.86 5.27 36.59
CA LYS A 151 54.81 4.04 35.78
C LYS A 151 53.38 3.52 35.63
N LEU A 152 52.63 3.40 36.73
CA LEU A 152 51.24 2.94 36.71
C LEU A 152 50.35 3.84 35.84
N ARG A 153 50.53 5.16 35.92
CA ARG A 153 49.77 6.12 35.10
C ARG A 153 50.07 5.95 33.61
N ARG A 154 51.35 5.75 33.24
CA ARG A 154 51.75 5.49 31.84
C ARG A 154 51.19 4.16 31.33
N ASP A 155 51.27 3.10 32.12
CA ASP A 155 50.80 1.78 31.72
C ASP A 155 49.27 1.73 31.63
N ASN A 156 48.57 2.40 32.55
CA ASN A 156 47.12 2.58 32.46
C ASN A 156 46.73 3.35 31.18
N HIS A 157 47.42 4.45 30.86
CA HIS A 157 47.17 5.19 29.62
C HIS A 157 47.39 4.33 28.36
N LYS A 158 48.43 3.49 28.35
CA LYS A 158 48.67 2.53 27.24
C LYS A 158 47.55 1.51 27.12
N GLU A 159 47.09 0.98 28.24
CA GLU A 159 46.01 0.00 28.29
C GLU A 159 44.70 0.59 27.77
N VAL A 160 44.38 1.82 28.17
CA VAL A 160 43.22 2.57 27.66
C VAL A 160 43.29 2.71 26.14
N GLU A 161 44.43 3.15 25.60
CA GLU A 161 44.59 3.31 24.16
C GLU A 161 44.60 1.97 23.40
N ARG A 162 45.14 0.91 23.98
CA ARG A 162 45.08 -0.45 23.42
C ARG A 162 43.62 -0.90 23.27
N ARG A 163 42.82 -0.78 24.34
CA ARG A 163 41.38 -1.14 24.31
C ARG A 163 40.61 -0.31 23.29
N ARG A 164 40.90 1.00 23.19
CA ARG A 164 40.32 1.86 22.15
C ARG A 164 40.64 1.35 20.75
N ARG A 165 41.90 1.00 20.48
CA ARG A 165 42.33 0.46 19.17
C ARG A 165 41.68 -0.88 18.85
N GLU A 166 41.55 -1.76 19.84
CA GLU A 166 40.88 -3.05 19.68
C GLU A 166 39.40 -2.90 19.36
N ASN A 167 38.69 -2.02 20.07
CA ASN A 167 37.29 -1.73 19.78
C ASN A 167 37.10 -1.21 18.34
N ILE A 168 37.95 -0.26 17.91
CA ILE A 168 37.92 0.24 16.52
C ILE A 168 38.20 -0.89 15.51
N ASN A 169 39.20 -1.74 15.78
CA ASN A 169 39.53 -2.85 14.89
C ASN A 169 38.39 -3.87 14.82
N GLN A 170 37.72 -4.12 15.93
CA GLN A 170 36.55 -4.99 16.00
C GLN A 170 35.42 -4.43 15.13
N GLY A 171 35.06 -3.15 15.29
CA GLY A 171 34.04 -2.51 14.45
C GLY A 171 34.35 -2.56 12.96
N ILE A 172 35.61 -2.33 12.56
CA ILE A 172 36.02 -2.45 11.15
C ILE A 172 35.92 -3.90 10.64
N THR A 173 36.25 -4.87 11.49
CA THR A 173 36.15 -6.30 11.14
C THR A 173 34.70 -6.72 10.99
N GLU A 174 33.78 -6.18 11.81
CA GLU A 174 32.35 -6.43 11.68
C GLU A 174 31.77 -5.89 10.37
N LEU A 175 32.17 -4.67 9.95
CA LEU A 175 31.79 -4.13 8.64
C LEU A 175 32.19 -5.06 7.49
N THR A 176 33.33 -5.75 7.62
CA THR A 176 33.82 -6.68 6.59
C THR A 176 32.93 -7.92 6.43
N ARG A 177 32.10 -8.24 7.42
CA ARG A 177 31.20 -9.40 7.37
C ARG A 177 29.87 -9.10 6.69
N VAL A 178 29.42 -7.85 6.76
CA VAL A 178 28.08 -7.43 6.29
C VAL A 178 28.13 -6.72 4.95
N VAL A 179 29.27 -6.14 4.59
CA VAL A 179 29.48 -5.46 3.32
C VAL A 179 30.05 -6.48 2.31
N PRO A 180 29.48 -6.60 1.10
CA PRO A 180 30.03 -7.47 0.07
C PRO A 180 31.30 -6.86 -0.55
N ASN A 181 32.21 -7.73 -1.00
CA ASN A 181 33.42 -7.37 -1.76
C ASN A 181 34.37 -6.41 -1.02
N CYS A 182 34.46 -6.52 0.30
CA CYS A 182 35.42 -5.77 1.09
C CYS A 182 36.70 -6.60 1.36
N ASP A 183 37.84 -5.97 1.09
CA ASP A 183 39.18 -6.51 1.34
C ASP A 183 39.66 -6.25 2.77
N LYS A 184 40.89 -6.71 3.10
CA LYS A 184 41.53 -6.51 4.42
C LYS A 184 41.96 -5.06 4.72
N ASN A 185 41.85 -4.14 3.77
CA ASN A 185 42.31 -2.76 3.93
C ASN A 185 41.24 -1.87 4.58
N LYS A 186 41.52 -1.32 5.77
CA LYS A 186 40.62 -0.44 6.54
C LYS A 186 40.03 0.70 5.71
N GLY A 187 40.82 1.36 4.87
CA GLY A 187 40.33 2.46 4.04
C GLY A 187 39.38 2.02 2.92
N VAL A 188 39.60 0.82 2.37
CA VAL A 188 38.73 0.23 1.34
C VAL A 188 37.42 -0.25 1.97
N ILE A 189 37.48 -0.90 3.13
CA ILE A 189 36.29 -1.35 3.89
C ILE A 189 35.34 -0.17 4.12
N LEU A 190 35.86 0.96 4.61
CA LEU A 190 35.03 2.13 4.89
C LEU A 190 34.37 2.70 3.63
N ARG A 191 35.10 2.83 2.51
CA ARG A 191 34.53 3.31 1.25
C ARG A 191 33.49 2.36 0.66
N GLN A 192 33.76 1.05 0.74
CA GLN A 192 32.84 0.04 0.24
C GLN A 192 31.57 -0.04 1.09
N ALA A 193 31.68 0.14 2.42
CA ALA A 193 30.53 0.25 3.31
C ALA A 193 29.61 1.42 2.93
N VAL A 194 30.19 2.60 2.68
CA VAL A 194 29.42 3.78 2.24
C VAL A 194 28.71 3.51 0.92
N ARG A 195 29.42 2.97 -0.07
CA ARG A 195 28.81 2.60 -1.36
C ARG A 195 27.66 1.61 -1.19
N TYR A 196 27.88 0.58 -0.38
CA TYR A 196 26.86 -0.46 -0.16
C TYR A 196 25.61 0.10 0.52
N ILE A 197 25.76 1.01 1.48
CA ILE A 197 24.61 1.70 2.11
C ILE A 197 23.80 2.46 1.06
N HIS A 198 24.45 3.18 0.13
CA HIS A 198 23.74 3.87 -0.95
C HIS A 198 23.00 2.89 -1.86
N THR A 199 23.66 1.83 -2.30
CA THR A 199 23.04 0.80 -3.14
C THR A 199 21.86 0.12 -2.46
N ILE A 200 21.96 -0.20 -1.16
CA ILE A 200 20.83 -0.77 -0.41
C ILE A 200 19.67 0.21 -0.36
N LYS A 201 19.92 1.50 -0.08
CA LYS A 201 18.85 2.52 -0.02
C LYS A 201 18.13 2.65 -1.36
N GLU A 202 18.88 2.79 -2.45
CA GLU A 202 18.33 2.87 -3.79
C GLU A 202 17.54 1.60 -4.16
N THR A 203 18.08 0.42 -3.81
CA THR A 203 17.39 -0.85 -4.02
C THR A 203 16.13 -0.95 -3.18
N GLN A 204 16.16 -0.48 -1.94
CA GLN A 204 15.02 -0.47 -1.03
C GLN A 204 13.92 0.45 -1.56
N GLU A 205 14.25 1.66 -1.98
CA GLU A 205 13.31 2.60 -2.59
C GLU A 205 12.67 2.00 -3.86
N ARG A 206 13.49 1.39 -4.73
CA ARG A 206 12.99 0.70 -5.93
C ARG A 206 12.04 -0.45 -5.59
N LEU A 207 12.40 -1.30 -4.62
CA LEU A 207 11.55 -2.43 -4.20
C LEU A 207 10.25 -1.95 -3.53
N GLN A 208 10.29 -0.84 -2.80
CA GLN A 208 9.09 -0.22 -2.22
C GLN A 208 8.16 0.33 -3.31
N ALA A 209 8.71 0.98 -4.33
CA ALA A 209 7.92 1.45 -5.47
C ALA A 209 7.31 0.27 -6.25
N GLU A 210 8.08 -0.79 -6.51
CA GLU A 210 7.60 -2.00 -7.18
C GLU A 210 6.49 -2.70 -6.38
N ALA A 211 6.63 -2.76 -5.05
CA ALA A 211 5.59 -3.30 -4.17
C ALA A 211 4.30 -2.47 -4.22
N ALA A 212 4.41 -1.14 -4.16
CA ALA A 212 3.26 -0.25 -4.26
C ALA A 212 2.55 -0.38 -5.64
N GLN A 213 3.33 -0.49 -6.72
CA GLN A 213 2.80 -0.73 -8.06
C GLN A 213 2.09 -2.09 -8.15
N ARG A 214 2.66 -3.13 -7.55
CA ARG A 214 2.05 -4.46 -7.49
C ARG A 214 0.73 -4.45 -6.73
N ASP A 215 0.66 -3.75 -5.61
CA ASP A 215 -0.56 -3.63 -4.81
C ASP A 215 -1.65 -2.88 -5.59
N ALA A 216 -1.29 -1.79 -6.28
CA ALA A 216 -2.21 -1.06 -7.17
C ALA A 216 -2.72 -1.95 -8.32
N ALA A 217 -1.83 -2.68 -9.00
CA ALA A 217 -2.20 -3.60 -10.07
C ALA A 217 -3.10 -4.74 -9.55
N SER A 218 -2.81 -5.28 -8.37
CA SER A 218 -3.65 -6.30 -7.73
C SER A 218 -5.04 -5.76 -7.41
N SER A 219 -5.16 -4.51 -6.97
CA SER A 219 -6.44 -3.86 -6.69
C SER A 219 -7.29 -3.72 -7.97
N ILE A 220 -6.69 -3.29 -9.09
CA ILE A 220 -7.38 -3.19 -10.39
C ILE A 220 -7.91 -4.56 -10.84
N VAL A 221 -7.06 -5.60 -10.79
CA VAL A 221 -7.47 -6.96 -11.18
C VAL A 221 -8.60 -7.48 -10.28
N GLN A 222 -8.59 -7.15 -8.98
CA GLN A 222 -9.67 -7.51 -8.07
C GLN A 222 -10.99 -6.82 -8.43
N GLN A 223 -10.95 -5.52 -8.74
CA GLN A 223 -12.14 -4.78 -9.18
C GLN A 223 -12.73 -5.34 -10.47
N GLU A 224 -11.89 -5.65 -11.47
CA GLU A 224 -12.34 -6.28 -12.72
C GLU A 224 -12.96 -7.65 -12.46
N ARG A 225 -12.37 -8.45 -11.58
CA ARG A 225 -12.90 -9.75 -11.18
C ARG A 225 -14.26 -9.61 -10.49
N GLU A 226 -14.41 -8.68 -9.56
CA GLU A 226 -15.68 -8.42 -8.88
C GLU A 226 -16.76 -7.97 -9.85
N LYS A 227 -16.44 -7.05 -10.76
CA LYS A 227 -17.35 -6.63 -11.84
C LYS A 227 -17.80 -7.81 -12.69
N ALA A 228 -16.88 -8.68 -13.11
CA ALA A 228 -17.19 -9.86 -13.91
C ALA A 228 -18.08 -10.87 -13.15
N ILE A 229 -17.93 -10.97 -11.84
CA ILE A 229 -18.80 -11.81 -10.99
C ILE A 229 -20.22 -11.26 -10.99
N VAL A 230 -20.38 -9.96 -10.73
CA VAL A 230 -21.70 -9.32 -10.73
C VAL A 230 -22.39 -9.45 -12.08
N GLU A 231 -21.67 -9.19 -13.18
CA GLU A 231 -22.22 -9.34 -14.53
C GLU A 231 -22.69 -10.78 -14.82
N LYS A 232 -21.90 -11.77 -14.39
CA LYS A 232 -22.28 -13.19 -14.48
C LYS A 232 -23.55 -13.48 -13.67
N GLU A 233 -23.66 -12.99 -12.44
CA GLU A 233 -24.82 -13.22 -11.58
C GLU A 233 -26.10 -12.59 -12.16
N VAL A 234 -26.00 -11.38 -12.73
CA VAL A 234 -27.09 -10.73 -13.45
C VAL A 234 -27.53 -11.57 -14.65
N ALA A 235 -26.58 -12.00 -15.49
CA ALA A 235 -26.89 -12.83 -16.66
C ALA A 235 -27.52 -14.18 -16.27
N GLN A 236 -27.06 -14.79 -15.18
CA GLN A 236 -27.65 -16.03 -14.65
C GLN A 236 -29.10 -15.82 -14.19
N THR A 237 -29.38 -14.72 -13.49
CA THR A 237 -30.74 -14.37 -13.04
C THR A 237 -31.68 -14.13 -14.23
N GLN A 238 -31.21 -13.39 -15.24
CA GLN A 238 -31.97 -13.16 -16.48
C GLN A 238 -32.27 -14.47 -17.21
N LEU A 239 -31.29 -15.38 -17.30
CA LEU A 239 -31.49 -16.69 -17.91
C LEU A 239 -32.53 -17.51 -17.15
N GLN A 240 -32.47 -17.51 -15.82
CA GLN A 240 -33.45 -18.20 -14.98
C GLN A 240 -34.87 -17.64 -15.20
N SER A 241 -35.03 -16.31 -15.27
CA SER A 241 -36.32 -15.68 -15.59
C SER A 241 -36.85 -16.13 -16.95
N LEU A 242 -36.03 -16.06 -18.00
CA LEU A 242 -36.42 -16.50 -19.35
C LEU A 242 -36.77 -17.99 -19.40
N MET A 243 -36.07 -18.83 -18.66
CA MET A 243 -36.41 -20.26 -18.55
C MET A 243 -37.80 -20.45 -17.93
N THR A 244 -38.12 -19.72 -16.86
CA THR A 244 -39.45 -19.80 -16.24
C THR A 244 -40.56 -19.29 -17.15
N GLU A 245 -40.33 -18.22 -17.90
CA GLU A 245 -41.27 -17.69 -18.89
C GLU A 245 -41.49 -18.69 -20.04
N HIS A 246 -40.42 -19.29 -20.55
CA HIS A 246 -40.51 -20.31 -21.60
C HIS A 246 -41.31 -21.53 -21.13
N GLU A 247 -41.09 -21.99 -19.88
CA GLU A 247 -41.88 -23.06 -19.29
C GLU A 247 -43.36 -22.69 -19.12
N GLN A 248 -43.65 -21.46 -18.69
CA GLN A 248 -45.01 -20.96 -18.58
C GLN A 248 -45.70 -20.94 -19.94
N LEU A 249 -45.06 -20.35 -20.94
CA LEU A 249 -45.60 -20.24 -22.29
C LEU A 249 -45.83 -21.63 -22.92
N LYS A 250 -44.96 -22.59 -22.64
CA LYS A 250 -45.15 -23.98 -23.05
C LYS A 250 -46.40 -24.60 -22.41
N ARG A 251 -46.62 -24.38 -21.11
CA ARG A 251 -47.83 -24.84 -20.41
C ARG A 251 -49.09 -24.19 -20.98
N ASP A 252 -49.06 -22.89 -21.22
CA ASP A 252 -50.18 -22.15 -21.79
C ASP A 252 -50.50 -22.63 -23.22
N PHE A 253 -49.47 -22.87 -24.05
CA PHE A 253 -49.63 -23.43 -25.40
C PHE A 253 -50.25 -24.83 -25.38
N GLU A 254 -49.81 -25.70 -24.46
CA GLU A 254 -50.39 -27.03 -24.29
C GLU A 254 -51.86 -26.96 -23.83
N ALA A 255 -52.20 -26.01 -22.95
CA ALA A 255 -53.58 -25.77 -22.50
C ALA A 255 -54.48 -25.29 -23.66
N LEU A 256 -54.06 -24.25 -24.39
CA LEU A 256 -54.77 -23.76 -25.58
C LEU A 256 -54.94 -24.85 -26.64
N ARG A 257 -53.89 -25.65 -26.87
CA ARG A 257 -53.95 -26.78 -27.81
C ARG A 257 -55.02 -27.78 -27.38
N LYS A 258 -55.12 -28.09 -26.08
CA LYS A 258 -56.12 -29.02 -25.55
C LYS A 258 -57.54 -28.47 -25.71
N GLU A 259 -57.76 -27.21 -25.32
CA GLU A 259 -59.05 -26.52 -25.46
C GLU A 259 -59.52 -26.50 -26.92
N TYR A 260 -58.62 -26.20 -27.86
CA TYR A 260 -58.91 -26.23 -29.29
C TYR A 260 -59.41 -27.61 -29.76
N TYR A 261 -58.81 -28.71 -29.30
CA TYR A 261 -59.28 -30.05 -29.68
C TYR A 261 -60.62 -30.42 -29.02
N GLU A 262 -60.87 -29.95 -27.79
CA GLU A 262 -62.15 -30.14 -27.09
C GLU A 262 -63.31 -29.41 -27.78
N GLU A 263 -63.12 -28.15 -28.18
CA GLU A 263 -64.12 -27.40 -28.96
C GLU A 263 -64.43 -28.06 -30.31
N LEU A 264 -63.41 -28.66 -30.94
CA LEU A 264 -63.54 -29.36 -32.22
C LEU A 264 -64.35 -30.66 -32.06
N GLU A 265 -64.14 -31.38 -30.95
CA GLU A 265 -64.95 -32.53 -30.53
C GLU A 265 -66.40 -32.15 -30.25
N GLU A 266 -66.63 -31.05 -29.52
CA GLU A 266 -67.98 -30.54 -29.23
C GLU A 266 -68.72 -30.10 -30.50
N SER A 267 -68.04 -29.39 -31.40
CA SER A 267 -68.62 -28.92 -32.66
C SER A 267 -69.06 -30.09 -33.54
N LYS A 268 -68.25 -31.16 -33.61
CA LYS A 268 -68.60 -32.41 -34.31
C LYS A 268 -69.79 -33.13 -33.67
N LYS A 269 -69.91 -33.10 -32.35
CA LYS A 269 -71.05 -33.69 -31.63
C LYS A 269 -72.34 -32.91 -31.91
N ARG A 270 -72.30 -31.57 -31.88
CA ARG A 270 -73.43 -30.70 -32.18
C ARG A 270 -73.94 -30.89 -33.62
N GLN A 271 -73.04 -31.02 -34.60
CA GLN A 271 -73.41 -31.29 -36.01
C GLN A 271 -74.04 -32.69 -36.26
N ARG A 272 -73.95 -33.63 -35.32
CA ARG A 272 -74.55 -34.97 -35.45
C ARG A 272 -75.94 -35.06 -34.80
N THR A 273 -76.36 -34.03 -34.06
CA THR A 273 -77.61 -34.01 -33.29
C THR A 273 -78.71 -33.14 -33.90
N ASP A 274 -78.38 -32.34 -34.92
CA ASP A 274 -79.33 -31.69 -35.85
C ASP A 274 -79.51 -32.56 -37.10
#